data_AF-A0A349UQD9-F1
#
_entry.id   AF-A0A349UQD9-F1
#
_cell.length_a   1.000
_cell.length_b   1.000
_cell.length_c   1.000
_cell.angle_alpha   90.00
_cell.angle_beta   90.00
_cell.angle_gamma   90.00
#
_symmetry.space_group_name_H-M   'P 1'
#
loop_
_entity.id
_entity.type
_entity.pdbx_description
1 polymer ?
#
loop_
_entity_poly.entity_id
_entity_poly.type
_entity_poly.pdbx_seq_one_letter_code
_entity_poly.pdbx_strand_id
1 'polypeptide(L)' 'MQNDSVPSRQRRPIGVFDSGLGGLTVVRELTAAMPGEDLVYLGDTARVPYGIKSLQTVRR' A
#
# COMPACT_ATOMS: atom_id res chain seq x y z
N MET A 1 -40.50 -9.12 0.47
CA MET A 1 -39.39 -8.49 -0.27
C MET A 1 -38.68 -7.52 0.67
N GLN A 2 -37.74 -8.02 1.47
CA GLN A 2 -36.82 -7.18 2.24
C GLN A 2 -35.63 -6.93 1.33
N ASN A 3 -35.40 -5.66 1.01
CA ASN A 3 -34.36 -5.21 0.11
C ASN A 3 -33.10 -5.04 0.96
N ASP A 4 -32.26 -6.08 1.04
CA ASP A 4 -30.98 -6.00 1.74
C ASP A 4 -30.09 -4.99 1.00
N SER A 5 -30.04 -3.78 1.53
CA SER A 5 -29.12 -2.72 1.13
C SER A 5 -27.68 -3.18 1.37
N VAL A 6 -27.09 -3.78 0.35
CA VAL A 6 -25.65 -4.05 0.28
C VAL A 6 -24.93 -2.73 0.57
N PRO A 7 -24.06 -2.66 1.59
CA PRO A 7 -23.29 -1.44 1.82
C PRO A 7 -22.46 -1.18 0.57
N SER A 8 -22.69 -0.05 -0.09
CA SER A 8 -21.90 0.39 -1.23
C SER A 8 -20.43 0.35 -0.82
N ARG A 9 -19.62 -0.51 -1.46
CA ARG A 9 -18.17 -0.55 -1.23
C ARG A 9 -17.66 0.87 -1.45
N GLN A 10 -17.35 1.58 -0.36
CA GLN A 10 -16.64 2.84 -0.44
C GLN A 10 -15.36 2.57 -1.22
N ARG A 11 -15.12 3.31 -2.30
CA ARG A 11 -13.82 3.30 -2.97
C ARG A 11 -12.80 3.77 -1.93
N ARG A 12 -12.02 2.83 -1.41
CA ARG A 12 -10.96 3.08 -0.45
C ARG A 12 -9.64 2.92 -1.19
N PRO A 13 -8.70 3.86 -1.01
CA PRO A 13 -7.43 3.79 -1.71
C PRO A 13 -6.61 2.57 -1.27
N ILE A 14 -5.76 2.08 -2.16
CA ILE A 14 -4.77 1.05 -1.89
C ILE A 14 -3.54 1.70 -1.25
N GLY A 15 -3.28 1.35 0.01
CA GLY A 15 -2.08 1.79 0.73
C GLY A 15 -0.87 0.90 0.40
N VAL A 16 0.24 1.51 -0.02
CA VAL A 16 1.54 0.86 -0.22
C VAL A 16 2.53 1.43 0.78
N PHE A 17 3.13 0.57 1.60
CA PHE A 17 4.14 0.97 2.57
C PHE A 17 5.48 0.34 2.21
N ASP A 18 6.53 1.17 2.11
CA ASP A 18 7.89 0.69 1.90
C ASP A 18 8.91 1.56 2.64
N SER A 19 10.07 0.98 2.91
CA SER A 19 11.17 1.60 3.64
C SER A 19 12.08 2.51 2.80
N GLY A 20 11.90 2.54 1.47
CA GLY A 20 12.74 3.33 0.57
C GLY A 20 12.18 3.43 -0.85
N LEU A 21 12.95 3.95 -1.80
CA LEU A 21 12.45 4.20 -3.17
C LEU A 21 12.09 2.94 -3.97
N GLY A 22 12.50 1.74 -3.51
CA GLY A 22 12.26 0.47 -4.21
C GLY A 22 10.77 0.16 -4.41
N GLY A 23 9.94 0.53 -3.44
CA GLY A 23 8.49 0.34 -3.44
C GLY A 23 7.76 1.14 -4.53
N LEU A 24 8.39 2.16 -5.11
CA LEU A 24 7.83 2.84 -6.28
C LEU A 24 7.76 1.93 -7.51
N THR A 25 8.59 0.89 -7.58
CA THR A 25 8.48 -0.15 -8.62
C THR A 25 7.16 -0.90 -8.50
N VAL A 26 6.75 -1.24 -7.28
CA VAL A 26 5.47 -1.90 -7.00
C VAL A 26 4.31 -0.96 -7.30
N VAL A 27 4.40 0.31 -6.90
CA VAL A 27 3.38 1.33 -7.24
C VAL A 27 3.21 1.44 -8.75
N ARG A 28 4.31 1.48 -9.51
CA ARG A 28 4.27 1.56 -10.97
C ARG A 28 3.55 0.37 -11.61
N GLU A 29 3.82 -0.85 -11.15
CA GLU A 29 3.11 -2.04 -11.64
C GLU A 29 1.63 -2.05 -11.21
N LEU A 30 1.31 -1.57 -9.99
CA LEU A 30 -0.07 -1.43 -9.54
C LEU A 30 -0.85 -0.42 -10.37
N THR A 31 -0.27 0.74 -10.68
CA THR A 31 -0.88 1.74 -11.55
C THR A 31 -1.12 1.21 -12.97
N ALA A 32 -0.20 0.39 -13.50
CA ALA A 32 -0.37 -0.23 -14.82
C ALA A 32 -1.47 -1.30 -14.83
N ALA A 33 -1.54 -2.13 -13.78
CA ALA A 33 -2.54 -3.19 -13.66
C ALA A 33 -3.94 -2.65 -13.30
N MET A 34 -4.00 -1.54 -12.55
CA MET A 34 -5.23 -0.98 -11.97
C MET A 34 -5.29 0.55 -12.14
N PRO A 35 -5.41 1.06 -13.39
CA PRO A 35 -5.33 2.49 -13.66
C PRO A 35 -6.49 3.32 -13.08
N GLY A 36 -7.55 2.67 -12.59
CA GLY A 36 -8.72 3.32 -11.99
C GLY A 36 -8.77 3.31 -10.46
N GLU A 37 -7.73 2.79 -9.80
CA GLU A 37 -7.67 2.75 -8.34
C GLU A 37 -6.85 3.91 -7.77
N ASP A 38 -7.31 4.45 -6.66
CA ASP A 38 -6.56 5.44 -5.89
C ASP A 38 -5.45 4.73 -5.11
N LEU A 39 -4.21 5.18 -5.25
CA LEU A 39 -3.03 4.61 -4.57
C LEU A 39 -2.41 5.63 -3.62
N VAL A 40 -2.10 5.20 -2.40
CA VAL A 40 -1.39 5.99 -1.38
C VAL A 40 -0.09 5.30 -1.04
N TYR A 41 1.04 5.91 -1.40
CA TYR A 41 2.36 5.38 -1.06
C TYR A 41 2.94 6.10 0.17
N LEU A 42 3.26 5.34 1.21
CA LEU A 42 3.89 5.81 2.44
C LEU A 42 5.32 5.26 2.51
N GLY A 43 6.29 6.15 2.30
CA GLY A 43 7.71 5.82 2.47
C GLY A 43 8.16 6.05 3.92
N ASP A 44 8.67 5.03 4.61
CA ASP A 44 9.43 5.18 5.87
C ASP A 44 10.89 5.57 5.55
N THR A 45 11.06 6.67 4.82
CA THR A 45 12.36 7.18 4.34
C THR A 45 13.25 7.77 5.43
N ALA A 46 12.80 7.79 6.69
CA ALA A 46 13.55 8.34 7.83
C ALA A 46 14.65 7.39 8.37
N ARG A 47 14.80 6.17 7.85
CA ARG A 47 15.73 5.15 8.38
C ARG A 47 16.47 4.38 7.27
N VAL A 48 17.28 5.08 6.46
CA VAL A 48 18.19 4.42 5.51
C VAL A 48 19.51 4.02 6.22
N PRO A 49 20.05 2.80 6.04
CA PRO A 49 19.49 1.62 5.38
C PRO A 49 19.00 0.53 6.36
N TYR A 50 17.90 -0.14 6.00
CA TYR A 50 17.40 -1.34 6.68
C TYR A 50 18.09 -2.65 6.26
N GLY A 51 19.12 -2.61 5.40
CA GLY A 51 19.84 -3.79 4.90
C GLY A 51 20.43 -4.72 5.99
N ILE A 52 20.41 -4.30 7.25
CA ILE A 52 20.91 -5.06 8.40
C ILE A 52 19.85 -5.30 9.51
N LYS A 53 18.57 -4.94 9.33
CA LYS A 53 17.60 -5.06 10.42
C LYS A 53 16.82 -6.37 10.37
N SER A 54 16.93 -7.13 11.45
CA SER A 54 16.29 -8.42 11.66
C SER A 54 14.77 -8.36 11.53
N LEU A 55 14.16 -9.48 11.12
CA LEU A 55 12.71 -9.71 11.03
C LEU A 55 11.91 -9.29 12.28
N GLN A 56 12.57 -9.20 13.45
CA GLN A 56 11.95 -8.74 14.70
C GLN A 56 11.62 -7.24 14.71
N THR A 57 12.30 -6.41 13.91
CA THR A 57 12.05 -4.96 13.87
C THR A 57 10.84 -4.59 13.01
N VAL A 58 10.46 -5.45 12.06
CA VAL A 58 9.35 -5.21 11.11
C VAL A 58 7.98 -5.59 11.68
N ARG A 59 7.93 -6.39 12.76
CA ARG A 59 6.71 -7.03 13.27
C ARG A 59 6.18 -6.45 14.60
N ARG A 60 6.78 -5.38 15.12
CA ARG A 60 6.41 -4.78 16.41
C ARG A 60 5.73 -3.44 16.20
#